data_AF-A0A3A3CS00-F1
#
_entry.id   AF-A0A3A3CS00-F1
#
_cell.length_a   1.000
_cell.length_b   1.000
_cell.length_c   1.000
_cell.angle_alpha   90.00
_cell.angle_beta   90.00
_cell.angle_gamma   90.00
#
_symmetry.space_group_name_H-M   'P 1'
#
loop_
_entity.id
_entity.type
_entity.pdbx_description
1 polymer ?
#
loop_
_entity_poly.entity_id
_entity_poly.type
_entity_poly.pdbx_seq_one_letter_code
_entity_poly.pdbx_strand_id
1 'polypeptide(L)'
;MAIFDLNTYSNNTRLIACVAIFISITAWAVELMGAVYVCPYCRVQRSVIGILGIILLLPFASHWSAKYMALIIGLFGAIVASNQHFMGWKKISAGEFSFNANLAIDPFILSGFALIITIGLVALIMRQKPS
;
A
#
# COMPACT_ATOMS: atom_id res chain seq x y z
N MET A 1 -20.54 1.00 -15.80
CA MET A 1 -19.74 0.45 -14.69
C MET A 1 -18.28 0.88 -14.84
N ALA A 2 -17.98 2.17 -14.63
CA ALA A 2 -16.63 2.72 -14.85
C ALA A 2 -15.63 2.38 -13.72
N ILE A 3 -16.12 2.02 -12.52
CA ILE A 3 -15.32 1.79 -11.31
C ILE A 3 -14.54 0.46 -11.39
N PHE A 4 -15.04 -0.55 -12.08
CA PHE A 4 -14.30 -1.82 -12.24
C PHE A 4 -13.42 -1.85 -13.50
N ASP A 5 -13.39 -0.76 -14.27
CA ASP A 5 -12.55 -0.67 -15.45
C ASP A 5 -11.15 -0.17 -15.07
N LEU A 6 -10.14 -1.02 -15.32
CA LEU A 6 -8.73 -0.71 -15.09
C LEU A 6 -8.26 0.50 -15.90
N ASN A 7 -8.91 0.80 -17.03
CA ASN A 7 -8.60 1.97 -17.85
C ASN A 7 -8.98 3.28 -17.16
N THR A 8 -10.06 3.30 -16.37
CA THR A 8 -10.43 4.47 -15.55
C THR A 8 -9.31 4.83 -14.58
N TYR A 9 -8.71 3.83 -13.93
CA TYR A 9 -7.59 4.05 -13.01
C TYR A 9 -6.31 4.43 -13.74
N SER A 10 -6.07 3.84 -14.91
CA SER A 10 -4.88 4.15 -15.73
C SER A 10 -4.90 5.57 -16.30
N ASN A 11 -6.09 6.13 -16.54
CA ASN A 11 -6.26 7.52 -16.96
C ASN A 11 -6.12 8.52 -15.80
N ASN A 12 -6.34 8.07 -14.55
CA ASN A 12 -6.32 8.89 -13.34
C ASN A 12 -5.09 8.61 -12.44
N THR A 13 -4.00 8.11 -13.02
CA THR A 13 -2.81 7.67 -12.26
C THR A 13 -2.21 8.74 -11.37
N ARG A 14 -2.19 10.01 -11.82
CA ARG A 14 -1.72 11.14 -11.01
C ARG A 14 -2.53 11.34 -9.74
N LEU A 15 -3.86 11.25 -9.83
CA LEU A 15 -4.74 11.36 -8.66
C LEU A 15 -4.47 10.21 -7.68
N ILE A 16 -4.37 8.98 -8.19
CA ILE A 16 -4.08 7.79 -7.38
C ILE A 16 -2.73 7.91 -6.68
N ALA A 17 -1.71 8.39 -7.39
CA ALA A 17 -0.38 8.64 -6.84
C ALA A 17 -0.43 9.67 -5.71
N CYS A 18 -1.12 10.81 -5.92
CA CYS A 18 -1.29 11.82 -4.87
C CYS A 18 -2.02 11.27 -3.64
N VAL A 19 -3.07 10.48 -3.84
CA VAL A 19 -3.81 9.84 -2.74
C VAL A 19 -2.91 8.86 -1.98
N ALA A 20 -2.12 8.03 -2.66
CA ALA A 20 -1.20 7.10 -2.02
C ALA A 20 -0.13 7.82 -1.18
N ILE A 21 0.45 8.90 -1.72
CA ILE A 21 1.41 9.74 -1.00
C ILE A 21 0.75 10.38 0.22
N PHE A 22 -0.46 10.91 0.08
CA PHE A 22 -1.22 11.50 1.19
C PHE A 22 -1.50 10.49 2.31
N ILE A 23 -1.92 9.26 1.96
CA ILE A 23 -2.11 8.17 2.93
C ILE A 23 -0.80 7.84 3.66
N SER A 24 0.33 7.78 2.95
CA SER A 24 1.63 7.50 3.55
C SER A 24 2.05 8.59 4.55
N ILE A 25 1.93 9.87 4.15
CA ILE A 25 2.29 11.01 4.99
C ILE A 25 1.42 11.08 6.24
N THR A 26 0.11 10.95 6.08
CA THR A 26 -0.83 10.97 7.22
C THR A 26 -0.57 9.81 8.17
N ALA A 27 -0.33 8.60 7.66
CA ALA A 27 0.02 7.44 8.49
C ALA A 27 1.36 7.59 9.23
N TRP A 28 2.35 8.27 8.63
CA TRP A 28 3.59 8.62 9.32
C TRP A 28 3.37 9.70 10.38
N ALA A 29 2.64 10.76 10.06
CA ALA A 29 2.35 11.86 10.98
C ALA A 29 1.63 11.38 12.24
N VAL A 30 0.61 10.53 12.08
CA VAL A 30 -0.17 9.96 13.18
C VAL A 30 0.71 9.14 14.14
N GLU A 31 1.65 8.34 13.63
CA GLU A 31 2.59 7.61 14.50
C GLU A 31 3.60 8.55 15.17
N LEU A 32 4.17 9.51 14.44
CA LEU A 32 5.16 10.46 14.99
C LEU A 32 4.55 11.36 16.07
N MET A 33 3.25 11.62 16.00
CA MET A 33 2.49 12.32 17.05
C MET A 33 2.18 11.43 18.27
N GLY A 34 2.57 10.16 18.25
CA GLY A 34 2.32 9.21 19.34
C GLY A 34 0.86 8.75 19.45
N ALA A 35 0.02 9.03 18.44
CA ALA A 35 -1.40 8.66 18.47
C ALA A 35 -1.65 7.17 18.19
N VAL A 36 -0.66 6.45 17.65
CA VAL A 36 -0.72 5.00 17.37
C VAL A 36 0.58 4.33 17.82
N TYR A 37 0.46 3.07 18.24
CA TYR A 37 1.59 2.26 18.66
C TYR A 37 2.58 2.01 17.51
N VAL A 38 3.85 1.78 17.86
CA VAL A 38 4.89 1.50 16.86
C VAL A 38 4.73 0.08 16.33
N CYS A 39 4.45 -0.03 15.03
CA CYS A 39 4.22 -1.29 14.34
C CYS A 39 5.25 -1.48 13.21
N PRO A 40 6.22 -2.41 13.32
CA PRO A 40 7.28 -2.56 12.32
C PRO A 40 6.75 -2.90 10.93
N TYR A 41 5.75 -3.78 10.84
CA TYR A 41 5.08 -4.11 9.58
C TYR A 41 4.40 -2.88 8.96
N CYS A 42 3.70 -2.09 9.77
CA CYS A 42 2.99 -0.90 9.35
C CYS A 42 3.96 0.19 8.86
N ARG A 43 5.13 0.34 9.50
CA ARG A 43 6.19 1.26 9.06
C ARG A 43 6.68 0.93 7.65
N VAL A 44 6.89 -0.35 7.38
CA VAL A 44 7.31 -0.80 6.03
C VAL A 44 6.19 -0.56 5.02
N GLN A 45 4.95 -0.95 5.34
CA GLN A 45 3.80 -0.79 4.46
C GLN A 45 3.58 0.66 4.04
N ARG A 46 3.52 1.60 5.00
CA ARG A 46 3.30 3.01 4.67
C ARG A 46 4.45 3.62 3.87
N SER A 47 5.69 3.23 4.13
CA SER A 47 6.84 3.70 3.36
C SER A 47 6.82 3.15 1.93
N VAL A 48 6.49 1.87 1.75
CA VAL A 48 6.35 1.26 0.42
C VAL A 48 5.25 1.96 -0.38
N ILE A 49 4.07 2.18 0.21
CA ILE A 49 2.96 2.90 -0.43
C ILE A 49 3.39 4.31 -0.87
N GLY A 50 4.08 5.04 0.00
CA GLY A 50 4.58 6.38 -0.31
C GLY A 50 5.59 6.38 -1.45
N ILE A 51 6.58 5.48 -1.42
CA ILE A 51 7.61 5.38 -2.46
C ILE A 51 7.01 4.96 -3.81
N LEU A 52 6.11 3.96 -3.83
CA LEU A 52 5.41 3.57 -5.06
C LEU A 52 4.51 4.68 -5.59
N GLY A 53 3.86 5.44 -4.71
CA GLY A 53 3.11 6.64 -5.09
C GLY A 53 3.99 7.69 -5.77
N ILE A 54 5.19 7.96 -5.22
CA ILE A 54 6.17 8.86 -5.82
C ILE A 54 6.64 8.34 -7.18
N ILE A 55 6.97 7.05 -7.31
CA ILE A 55 7.36 6.45 -8.58
C ILE A 55 6.25 6.62 -9.62
N LEU A 56 4.99 6.36 -9.25
CA LEU A 56 3.84 6.50 -10.16
C LEU A 56 3.57 7.95 -10.58
N LEU A 57 3.87 8.93 -9.72
CA LEU A 57 3.67 10.36 -10.01
C LEU A 57 4.68 10.91 -11.03
N LEU A 58 5.89 10.35 -11.05
CA LEU A 58 7.02 10.90 -11.80
C LEU A 58 6.94 10.48 -13.29
N PRO A 59 7.36 11.35 -14.22
CA PRO A 59 7.28 11.07 -15.67
C PRO A 59 8.17 9.88 -16.10
N PHE A 60 9.19 9.54 -15.32
CA PHE A 60 10.05 8.40 -15.58
C PHE A 60 9.43 7.05 -15.20
N ALA A 61 8.20 7.00 -14.66
CA ALA A 61 7.50 5.76 -14.30
C ALA A 61 7.41 4.74 -15.46
N SER A 62 7.48 5.23 -16.70
CA SER A 62 7.49 4.42 -17.91
C SER A 62 8.82 3.72 -18.18
N HIS A 63 9.92 4.20 -17.59
CA HIS A 63 11.27 3.65 -17.80
C HIS A 63 11.41 2.27 -17.15
N TRP A 64 12.18 1.39 -17.78
CA TRP A 64 12.41 0.03 -17.28
C TRP A 64 12.98 0.01 -15.85
N SER A 65 13.93 0.89 -15.52
CA SER A 65 14.53 0.98 -14.19
C SER A 65 13.50 1.32 -13.10
N ALA A 66 12.57 2.22 -13.40
CA ALA A 66 11.49 2.60 -12.50
C ALA A 66 10.54 1.43 -12.25
N LYS A 67 10.19 0.69 -13.31
CA LYS A 67 9.36 -0.50 -13.23
C LYS A 67 10.04 -1.60 -12.42
N TYR A 68 11.32 -1.86 -12.67
CA TYR A 68 12.10 -2.84 -11.92
C TYR A 68 12.19 -2.49 -10.43
N MET A 69 12.44 -1.22 -10.11
CA MET A 69 12.45 -0.74 -8.73
C MET A 69 11.07 -0.88 -8.06
N ALA A 70 10.00 -0.55 -8.78
CA ALA A 70 8.63 -0.72 -8.29
C ALA A 70 8.30 -2.19 -7.99
N LEU A 71 8.79 -3.13 -8.82
CA LEU A 71 8.64 -4.57 -8.56
C LEU A 71 9.37 -5.00 -7.29
N ILE A 72 10.62 -4.58 -7.08
CA ILE A 72 11.38 -4.93 -5.87
C ILE A 72 10.68 -4.40 -4.61
N ILE A 73 10.38 -3.10 -4.60
CA ILE A 73 9.78 -2.42 -3.45
C ILE A 73 8.37 -2.95 -3.19
N GLY A 74 7.60 -3.13 -4.25
CA GLY A 74 6.24 -3.66 -4.18
C GLY A 74 6.18 -5.10 -3.71
N LEU A 75 7.06 -5.97 -4.20
CA LEU A 75 7.15 -7.35 -3.74
C LEU A 75 7.51 -7.42 -2.25
N PHE A 76 8.49 -6.64 -1.81
CA PHE A 76 8.85 -6.55 -0.40
C PHE A 76 7.66 -6.09 0.46
N GLY A 77 6.99 -5.00 0.08
CA GLY A 77 5.81 -4.51 0.80
C GLY A 77 4.65 -5.50 0.82
N ALA A 78 4.41 -6.18 -0.30
CA ALA A 78 3.36 -7.20 -0.40
C ALA A 78 3.66 -8.41 0.50
N ILE A 79 4.91 -8.87 0.57
CA ILE A 79 5.31 -9.96 1.48
C ILE A 79 5.10 -9.54 2.95
N VAL A 80 5.53 -8.34 3.32
CA VAL A 80 5.38 -7.82 4.68
C VAL A 80 3.90 -7.66 5.06
N ALA A 81 3.07 -7.14 4.16
CA ALA A 81 1.63 -7.03 4.35
C ALA A 81 0.96 -8.41 4.43
N SER A 82 1.32 -9.34 3.56
CA SER A 82 0.80 -10.71 3.54
C SER A 82 1.12 -11.44 4.84
N ASN A 83 2.35 -11.30 5.36
CA ASN A 83 2.74 -11.89 6.64
C ASN A 83 1.92 -11.33 7.80
N GLN A 84 1.73 -10.00 7.88
CA GLN A 84 0.89 -9.40 8.93
C GLN A 84 -0.58 -9.85 8.80
N HIS A 85 -1.10 -9.88 7.57
CA HIS A 85 -2.48 -10.29 7.32
C HIS A 85 -2.70 -11.78 7.66
N PHE A 86 -1.74 -12.64 7.29
CA PHE A 86 -1.75 -14.06 7.63
C PHE A 86 -1.67 -14.31 9.13
N MET A 87 -0.99 -13.47 9.90
CA MET A 87 -1.04 -13.56 11.37
C MET A 87 -2.45 -13.35 11.94
N GLY A 88 -3.27 -12.51 11.31
CA GLY A 88 -4.69 -12.39 11.64
C GLY A 88 -5.46 -13.67 11.32
N TRP A 89 -5.29 -14.22 10.11
CA TRP A 89 -5.87 -15.51 9.73
C TRP A 89 -5.47 -16.65 10.67
N LYS A 90 -4.19 -16.69 11.08
CA LYS A 90 -3.69 -17.66 12.05
C LYS A 90 -4.44 -17.59 13.38
N LYS A 91 -4.70 -16.37 13.88
CA LYS A 91 -5.49 -16.16 15.11
C LYS A 91 -6.95 -16.56 14.94
N ILE A 92 -7.54 -16.30 13.76
CA ILE A 92 -8.92 -16.71 13.44
C ILE A 92 -9.02 -18.24 13.52
N SER A 93 -8.11 -18.95 12.87
CA SER A 93 -8.08 -20.42 12.89
C SER A 93 -7.81 -21.01 14.27
N ALA A 94 -7.11 -20.29 15.15
CA ALA A 94 -6.86 -20.71 16.53
C ALA A 94 -8.04 -20.40 17.49
N GLY A 95 -9.07 -19.67 17.04
CA GLY A 95 -10.16 -19.21 17.92
C GLY A 95 -9.75 -18.08 18.88
N GLU A 96 -8.57 -17.50 18.72
CA GLU A 96 -8.00 -16.43 19.57
C GLU A 96 -8.16 -15.03 18.95
N PHE A 97 -8.87 -14.94 17.82
CA PHE A 97 -9.02 -13.68 17.12
C PHE A 97 -9.94 -12.72 17.88
N SER A 98 -9.42 -11.53 18.11
CA SER A 98 -10.18 -10.37 18.55
C SER A 98 -9.75 -9.18 17.73
N PHE A 99 -10.74 -8.40 17.28
CA PHE A 99 -10.46 -7.10 16.70
C PHE A 99 -9.90 -6.16 17.76
N ASN A 100 -9.08 -5.21 17.32
CA ASN A 100 -8.72 -4.09 18.17
C ASN A 100 -9.98 -3.31 18.60
N ALA A 101 -9.99 -2.81 19.83
CA ALA A 101 -11.06 -1.94 20.34
C ALA A 101 -11.32 -0.74 19.42
N ASN A 102 -10.28 -0.24 18.76
CA ASN A 102 -10.39 0.71 17.68
C ASN A 102 -10.09 0.03 16.34
N LEU A 103 -11.14 -0.26 15.57
CA LEU A 103 -11.07 -0.88 14.25
C LEU A 103 -10.22 -0.09 13.25
N ALA A 104 -10.11 1.23 13.40
CA ALA A 104 -9.35 2.08 12.48
C ALA A 104 -7.83 1.86 12.58
N ILE A 105 -7.35 1.23 13.65
CA ILE A 105 -5.93 0.90 13.85
C ILE A 105 -5.72 -0.62 13.94
N ASP A 106 -6.74 -1.40 13.54
CA ASP A 106 -6.67 -2.85 13.60
C ASP A 106 -5.63 -3.39 12.60
N PRO A 107 -4.62 -4.15 13.05
CA PRO A 107 -3.55 -4.61 12.18
C PRO A 107 -4.01 -5.61 11.11
N PHE A 108 -5.10 -6.35 11.31
CA PHE A 108 -5.62 -7.27 10.28
C PHE A 108 -6.27 -6.50 9.13
N ILE A 109 -7.07 -5.47 9.46
CA ILE A 109 -7.72 -4.60 8.48
C ILE A 109 -6.67 -3.75 7.73
N LEU A 110 -5.75 -3.10 8.45
CA LEU A 110 -4.72 -2.25 7.85
C LEU A 110 -3.83 -3.03 6.88
N SER A 111 -3.40 -4.24 7.25
CA SER A 111 -2.56 -5.06 6.38
C SER A 111 -3.28 -5.50 5.10
N GLY A 112 -4.60 -5.75 5.17
CA GLY A 112 -5.41 -6.03 3.99
C GLY A 112 -5.46 -4.85 3.02
N PHE A 113 -5.73 -3.64 3.53
CA PHE A 113 -5.70 -2.42 2.72
C PHE A 113 -4.31 -2.14 2.16
N ALA A 114 -3.26 -2.28 2.97
CA ALA A 114 -1.89 -2.08 2.53
C ALA A 114 -1.50 -3.03 1.39
N LEU A 115 -1.94 -4.29 1.46
CA LEU A 115 -1.70 -5.27 0.41
C LEU A 115 -2.40 -4.86 -0.90
N ILE A 116 -3.69 -4.49 -0.84
CA ILE A 116 -4.46 -4.05 -2.00
C ILE A 116 -3.81 -2.83 -2.66
N ILE A 117 -3.47 -1.81 -1.85
CA ILE A 117 -2.86 -0.56 -2.34
C ILE A 117 -1.50 -0.85 -2.97
N THR A 118 -0.65 -1.63 -2.30
CA THR A 118 0.71 -1.94 -2.79
C THR A 118 0.65 -2.65 -4.14
N ILE A 119 -0.17 -3.69 -4.27
CA ILE A 119 -0.31 -4.44 -5.52
C ILE A 119 -0.94 -3.56 -6.62
N GLY A 120 -1.96 -2.77 -6.29
CA GLY A 120 -2.60 -1.85 -7.22
C GLY A 120 -1.62 -0.82 -7.78
N LEU A 121 -0.77 -0.22 -6.93
CA LEU A 121 0.25 0.74 -7.36
C LEU A 121 1.27 0.11 -8.29
N VAL A 122 1.78 -1.08 -7.96
CA VAL A 122 2.70 -1.82 -8.85
C VAL A 122 2.06 -2.06 -10.22
N ALA A 123 0.82 -2.55 -10.25
CA ALA A 123 0.10 -2.81 -11.49
C ALA A 123 -0.05 -1.54 -12.35
N LEU A 124 -0.38 -0.41 -11.73
CA LEU A 124 -0.50 0.88 -12.42
C LEU A 124 0.85 1.39 -12.95
N ILE A 125 1.95 1.21 -12.21
CA ILE A 125 3.30 1.55 -12.67
C ILE A 125 3.68 0.69 -13.88
N MET A 126 3.38 -0.61 -13.85
CA MET A 126 3.67 -1.51 -14.98
C MET A 126 2.94 -1.09 -16.27
N ARG A 127 1.73 -0.55 -16.15
CA ARG A 127 0.92 -0.07 -17.28
C ARG A 127 1.33 1.31 -17.81
N GLN A 128 2.22 2.03 -17.14
CA GLN A 128 2.71 3.32 -17.67
C GLN A 128 3.39 3.11 -19.02
N LYS A 129 2.92 3.87 -20.01
CA LYS A 129 3.51 3.93 -21.34
C LYS A 129 4.53 5.08 -21.38
N PRO A 130 5.60 4.98 -22.17
CA PRO A 130 6.46 6.12 -22.44
C PRO A 130 5.60 7.25 -23.03
N SER A 131 5.71 8.43 -22.41
CA SER A 131 5.05 9.67 -22.84
C SER A 131 5.74 10.25 -24.06
#